data_AF-A0A4Q1K926-F1
#
_entry.id   AF-A0A4Q1K926-F1
#
_cell.length_a   1.000
_cell.length_b   1.000
_cell.length_c   1.000
_cell.angle_alpha   90.00
_cell.angle_beta   90.00
_cell.angle_gamma   90.00
#
_symmetry.space_group_name_H-M   'P 1'
#
loop_
_entity.id
_entity.type
_entity.pdbx_description
1 polymer ?
#
loop_
_entity_poly.entity_id
_entity_poly.type
_entity_poly.pdbx_seq_one_letter_code
_entity_poly.pdbx_strand_id
1 'polypeptide(L)'
;MEIKISSDFILKGLQLISWVVFIGLCIHSGSLLFTMVYALIGNPNAADYYELDHVLQADNSHFITLMSIMIIVAVLKSILFYCIIKVFVKKHLNVNYPFTEAFFSFINNMAWFALGIGLFSYWGSGYLKKLSLLNLPIPNEQTVHIAGADVWIFMAIILLVLAQLFKKGVAMQHENEYTI
;
A
#
# COMPACT_ATOMS: atom_id res chain seq x y z
N MET A 1 -6.77 -38.19 8.38
CA MET A 1 -7.84 -37.18 8.27
C MET A 1 -7.39 -36.17 7.24
N GLU A 2 -7.97 -36.19 6.04
CA GLU A 2 -7.77 -35.11 5.08
C GLU A 2 -8.61 -33.92 5.53
N ILE A 3 -7.93 -32.87 6.00
CA ILE A 3 -8.61 -31.60 6.29
C ILE A 3 -8.96 -30.99 4.93
N LYS A 4 -10.15 -31.30 4.43
CA LYS A 4 -10.71 -30.70 3.22
C LYS A 4 -11.18 -29.29 3.58
N ILE A 5 -10.24 -28.36 3.73
CA ILE A 5 -10.58 -26.95 3.93
C ILE A 5 -11.32 -26.52 2.66
N SER A 6 -12.62 -26.25 2.77
CA SER A 6 -13.37 -25.68 1.65
C SER A 6 -12.70 -24.37 1.24
N SER A 7 -12.43 -24.19 -0.06
CA SER A 7 -11.83 -22.96 -0.61
C SER A 7 -12.55 -21.70 -0.09
N ASP A 8 -13.85 -21.80 0.18
CA ASP A 8 -14.67 -20.72 0.74
C ASP A 8 -14.26 -20.30 2.15
N PHE A 9 -13.76 -21.22 2.98
CA PHE A 9 -13.31 -20.90 4.33
C PHE A 9 -11.99 -20.11 4.29
N ILE A 10 -11.07 -20.49 3.41
CA ILE A 10 -9.79 -19.77 3.21
C ILE A 10 -10.06 -18.35 2.68
N LEU A 11 -10.94 -18.23 1.68
CA LEU A 11 -11.30 -16.93 1.09
C LEU A 11 -11.98 -16.01 2.13
N LYS A 12 -12.89 -16.54 2.95
CA LYS A 12 -13.51 -15.78 4.05
C LYS A 12 -12.50 -15.34 5.11
N GLY A 13 -11.56 -16.21 5.47
CA GLY A 13 -10.48 -15.87 6.40
C GLY A 13 -9.61 -14.74 5.86
N LEU A 14 -9.18 -14.83 4.61
CA LEU A 14 -8.37 -13.80 3.95
C LEU A 14 -9.13 -12.47 3.82
N GLN A 15 -10.44 -12.52 3.54
CA GLN A 15 -11.30 -11.34 3.52
C GLN A 15 -11.37 -10.66 4.89
N LEU A 16 -11.55 -11.43 5.99
CA LEU A 16 -11.59 -10.89 7.34
C LEU A 16 -10.27 -10.20 7.71
N ILE A 17 -9.14 -10.86 7.44
CA ILE A 17 -7.80 -10.30 7.69
C ILE A 17 -7.62 -9.01 6.89
N SER A 18 -8.03 -9.00 5.62
CA SER A 18 -7.93 -7.81 4.75
C SER A 18 -8.71 -6.62 5.31
N TRP A 19 -9.91 -6.84 5.86
CA TRP A 19 -10.71 -5.82 6.52
C TRP A 19 -10.02 -5.23 7.75
N VAL A 20 -9.47 -6.07 8.62
CA VAL A 20 -8.76 -5.61 9.82
C VAL A 20 -7.55 -4.75 9.44
N VAL A 21 -6.74 -5.20 8.46
CA VAL A 21 -5.58 -4.44 7.99
C VAL A 21 -5.99 -3.12 7.34
N PHE A 22 -7.05 -3.12 6.52
CA PHE A 22 -7.56 -1.91 5.89
C PHE A 22 -7.99 -0.85 6.91
N ILE A 23 -8.72 -1.25 7.95
CA ILE A 23 -9.16 -0.33 9.01
C ILE A 23 -7.94 0.27 9.74
N GLY A 24 -6.95 -0.57 10.09
CA GLY A 24 -5.72 -0.10 10.72
C GLY A 24 -4.95 0.91 9.86
N LEU A 25 -4.84 0.65 8.55
CA LEU A 25 -4.19 1.57 7.61
C LEU A 25 -4.97 2.89 7.45
N CYS A 26 -6.30 2.84 7.45
CA CYS A 26 -7.13 4.04 7.42
C CYS A 26 -6.90 4.92 8.65
N ILE A 27 -6.93 4.33 9.85
CA ILE A 27 -6.66 5.03 11.11
C ILE A 27 -5.27 5.67 11.09
N HIS A 28 -4.25 4.92 10.64
CA HIS A 28 -2.89 5.42 10.54
C HIS A 28 -2.77 6.59 9.55
N SER A 29 -3.33 6.47 8.35
CA SER A 29 -3.34 7.55 7.36
C SER A 29 -4.09 8.80 7.84
N GLY A 30 -5.20 8.61 8.57
CA GLY A 30 -5.95 9.70 9.19
C GLY A 30 -5.18 10.38 10.32
N SER A 31 -4.47 9.60 11.14
CA SER A 31 -3.59 10.13 12.20
C SER A 31 -2.46 10.99 11.63
N LEU A 32 -1.81 10.55 10.55
CA LEU A 32 -0.78 11.34 9.86
C LEU A 32 -1.32 12.67 9.34
N LEU A 33 -2.46 12.63 8.63
CA LEU A 33 -3.09 13.82 8.08
C LEU A 33 -3.52 14.80 9.19
N PHE A 34 -4.17 14.28 10.24
CA PHE A 34 -4.58 15.09 11.38
C PHE A 34 -3.37 15.72 12.08
N THR A 35 -2.31 14.94 12.30
CA THR A 35 -1.09 15.43 12.97
C THR A 35 -0.42 16.53 12.15
N MET A 36 -0.31 16.35 10.83
CA MET A 36 0.26 17.37 9.94
C MET A 36 -0.53 18.69 10.02
N VAL A 37 -1.86 18.63 9.92
CA VAL A 37 -2.71 19.82 9.95
C VAL A 37 -2.68 20.49 11.33
N TYR A 38 -2.80 19.71 12.40
CA TYR A 38 -2.84 20.22 13.76
C TYR A 38 -1.47 20.79 14.20
N ALA A 39 -0.36 20.19 13.77
CA ALA A 39 0.98 20.71 14.04
C ALA A 39 1.26 22.05 13.35
N LEU A 40 0.74 22.26 12.13
CA LEU A 40 1.00 23.48 11.36
C LEU A 40 0.12 24.67 11.78
N ILE A 41 -1.14 24.43 12.18
CA ILE A 41 -2.12 25.51 12.42
C ILE A 41 -2.44 25.67 13.91
N GLY A 42 -2.37 24.58 14.69
CA GLY A 42 -2.82 24.54 16.07
C GLY A 42 -1.67 24.57 17.07
N ASN A 43 -0.98 23.44 17.22
CA ASN A 43 0.08 23.26 18.20
C ASN A 43 1.26 22.49 17.61
N PRO A 44 2.43 23.14 17.42
CA PRO A 44 3.64 22.49 16.88
C PRO A 44 4.07 21.23 17.64
N ASN A 45 3.76 21.13 18.94
CA ASN A 45 4.09 19.95 19.75
C ASN A 45 3.36 18.69 19.28
N ALA A 46 2.32 18.81 18.46
CA ALA A 46 1.66 17.64 17.87
C ALA A 46 2.60 16.81 16.98
N ALA A 47 3.66 17.42 16.43
CA ALA A 47 4.67 16.72 15.63
C ALA A 47 5.47 15.68 16.45
N ASP A 48 5.54 15.83 17.78
CA ASP A 48 6.20 14.88 18.69
C ASP A 48 5.55 13.48 18.65
N TYR A 49 4.26 13.38 18.29
CA TYR A 49 3.58 12.10 18.13
C TYR A 49 4.26 11.17 17.11
N TYR A 50 4.95 11.74 16.12
CA TYR A 50 5.78 11.01 15.15
C TYR A 50 7.27 11.29 15.33
N GLU A 51 7.71 11.88 16.44
CA GLU A 51 9.09 12.30 16.73
C GLU A 51 9.65 13.29 15.68
N LEU A 52 8.78 14.17 15.15
CA LEU A 52 9.12 15.14 14.10
C LEU A 52 9.11 16.60 14.57
N ASP A 53 9.04 16.84 15.87
CA ASP A 53 9.06 18.17 16.49
C ASP A 53 10.34 18.94 16.14
N HIS A 54 11.49 18.28 16.20
CA HIS A 54 12.79 18.87 15.83
C HIS A 54 12.88 19.19 14.33
N VAL A 55 12.25 18.39 13.48
CA VAL A 55 12.19 18.65 12.03
C VAL A 55 11.31 19.87 11.75
N LEU A 56 10.18 19.99 12.45
CA LEU A 56 9.28 21.14 12.36
C LEU A 56 9.93 22.42 12.87
N GLN A 57 10.66 22.36 14.00
CA GLN A 57 11.39 23.50 14.56
C GLN A 57 12.54 23.97 13.66
N ALA A 58 13.20 23.04 12.96
CA ALA A 58 14.30 23.36 12.05
C ALA A 58 13.79 24.03 10.76
N ASP A 59 12.81 23.43 10.09
CA ASP A 59 12.19 23.99 8.90
C ASP A 59 10.80 23.38 8.61
N ASN A 60 9.78 24.24 8.55
CA ASN A 60 8.43 23.87 8.15
C ASN A 60 8.39 23.15 6.80
N SER A 61 9.24 23.54 5.84
CA SER A 61 9.34 22.89 4.52
C SER A 61 9.78 21.43 4.63
N HIS A 62 10.77 21.16 5.50
CA HIS A 62 11.26 19.81 5.70
C HIS A 62 10.22 18.90 6.33
N PHE A 63 9.50 19.41 7.34
CA PHE A 63 8.38 18.72 7.97
C PHE A 63 7.24 18.43 7.00
N ILE A 64 6.79 19.44 6.24
CA ILE A 64 5.70 19.30 5.27
C ILE A 64 6.06 18.26 4.22
N THR A 65 7.29 18.28 3.71
CA THR A 65 7.76 17.33 2.69
C THR A 65 7.75 15.90 3.23
N LEU A 66 8.30 15.67 4.42
CA LEU A 66 8.35 14.34 5.02
C LEU A 66 6.94 13.80 5.33
N MET A 67 6.09 14.61 5.97
CA MET A 67 4.71 14.24 6.27
C MET A 67 3.90 13.95 5.00
N SER A 68 4.12 14.71 3.93
CA SER A 68 3.47 14.46 2.64
C SER A 68 3.86 13.10 2.07
N ILE A 69 5.15 12.73 2.11
CA ILE A 69 5.61 11.41 1.66
C ILE A 69 5.00 10.30 2.52
N MET A 70 4.98 10.45 3.85
CA MET A 70 4.37 9.48 4.76
C MET A 70 2.88 9.28 4.47
N ILE A 71 2.13 10.36 4.27
CA ILE A 71 0.70 10.33 3.95
C ILE A 71 0.48 9.62 2.60
N ILE A 72 1.26 9.94 1.57
CA ILE A 72 1.15 9.28 0.26
C ILE A 72 1.36 7.78 0.40
N VAL A 73 2.41 7.35 1.11
CA VAL A 73 2.69 5.91 1.34
C VAL A 73 1.55 5.25 2.11
N ALA A 74 1.06 5.86 3.18
CA ALA A 74 -0.03 5.32 4.00
C ALA A 74 -1.34 5.21 3.21
N VAL A 75 -1.69 6.24 2.42
CA VAL A 75 -2.89 6.25 1.58
C VAL A 75 -2.80 5.22 0.47
N LEU A 76 -1.65 5.08 -0.20
CA LEU A 76 -1.46 4.05 -1.22
C LEU A 76 -1.61 2.63 -0.65
N LYS A 77 -1.06 2.37 0.55
CA LYS A 77 -1.28 1.11 1.28
C LYS A 77 -2.77 0.88 1.57
N SER A 78 -3.49 1.90 2.05
CA SER A 78 -4.94 1.83 2.29
C SER A 78 -5.73 1.52 1.00
N ILE A 79 -5.42 2.19 -0.11
CA ILE A 79 -6.07 1.97 -1.41
C ILE A 79 -5.82 0.55 -1.92
N LEU A 80 -4.60 0.03 -1.75
CA LEU A 80 -4.24 -1.34 -2.14
C LEU A 80 -5.10 -2.36 -1.38
N PHE A 81 -5.24 -2.22 -0.06
CA PHE A 81 -6.10 -3.11 0.74
C PHE A 81 -7.60 -2.93 0.44
N TYR A 82 -8.05 -1.71 0.14
CA TYR A 82 -9.40 -1.49 -0.36
C TYR A 82 -9.66 -2.25 -1.65
N CYS A 83 -8.70 -2.27 -2.59
CA CYS A 83 -8.81 -3.03 -3.83
C CYS A 83 -8.93 -4.54 -3.58
N ILE A 84 -8.16 -5.08 -2.61
CA ILE A 84 -8.28 -6.49 -2.18
C ILE A 84 -9.70 -6.78 -1.66
N ILE A 85 -10.20 -5.96 -0.74
CA ILE A 85 -11.56 -6.11 -0.18
C ILE A 85 -12.63 -6.04 -1.28
N LYS A 86 -12.50 -5.06 -2.19
CA LYS A 86 -13.43 -4.85 -3.31
C LYS A 86 -13.54 -6.08 -4.19
N VAL A 87 -12.44 -6.82 -4.39
CA VAL A 87 -12.45 -8.06 -5.17
C VAL A 87 -13.19 -9.19 -4.45
N PHE A 88 -12.97 -9.34 -3.13
CA PHE A 88 -13.69 -10.34 -2.32
C PHE A 88 -15.19 -10.04 -2.23
N VAL A 89 -15.58 -8.79 -1.96
CA VAL A 89 -16.99 -8.37 -1.89
C VAL A 89 -17.65 -8.47 -3.27
N LYS A 90 -16.92 -8.08 -4.31
CA LYS A 90 -17.26 -8.22 -5.74
C LYS A 90 -17.72 -9.63 -6.16
N LYS A 91 -17.27 -10.66 -5.45
CA LYS A 91 -17.24 -12.06 -5.94
C LYS A 91 -16.63 -12.18 -7.36
N HIS A 92 -15.77 -11.23 -7.75
CA HIS A 92 -15.08 -11.28 -9.05
C HIS A 92 -14.04 -12.40 -9.10
N LEU A 93 -13.72 -13.01 -7.95
CA LEU A 93 -12.95 -14.24 -7.84
C LEU A 93 -13.87 -15.45 -8.03
N ASN A 94 -14.22 -15.77 -9.28
CA ASN A 94 -14.65 -17.14 -9.57
C ASN A 94 -13.40 -17.99 -9.74
N VAL A 95 -13.03 -18.75 -8.71
CA VAL A 95 -11.85 -19.65 -8.75
C VAL A 95 -11.96 -20.65 -9.90
N ASN A 96 -13.18 -20.98 -10.32
CA ASN A 96 -13.42 -21.88 -11.46
C ASN A 96 -13.14 -21.21 -12.82
N TYR A 97 -13.17 -19.87 -12.90
CA TYR A 97 -12.89 -19.07 -14.10
C TYR A 97 -11.95 -17.90 -13.75
N PRO A 98 -10.65 -18.17 -13.53
CA PRO A 98 -9.71 -17.19 -13.01
C PRO A 98 -9.22 -16.17 -14.05
N PHE A 99 -9.33 -16.44 -15.35
CA PHE A 99 -8.84 -15.57 -16.42
C PHE A 99 -9.94 -14.65 -16.95
N THR A 100 -10.34 -13.67 -16.13
CA THR A 100 -11.26 -12.61 -16.55
C THR A 100 -10.53 -11.27 -16.69
N GLU A 101 -11.02 -10.39 -17.56
CA GLU A 101 -10.53 -9.01 -17.69
C GLU A 101 -10.58 -8.24 -16.35
N ALA A 102 -11.60 -8.53 -15.53
CA ALA A 102 -11.73 -7.95 -14.20
C ALA A 102 -10.58 -8.38 -13.26
N PHE A 103 -10.19 -9.65 -13.31
CA PHE A 103 -9.10 -10.16 -12.49
C PHE A 103 -7.73 -9.70 -12.99
N PHE A 104 -7.52 -9.65 -14.32
CA PHE A 104 -6.34 -9.02 -14.92
C PHE A 104 -6.19 -7.57 -14.45
N SER A 105 -7.26 -6.77 -14.58
CA SER A 105 -7.26 -5.36 -14.16
C SER A 105 -6.94 -5.21 -12.67
N PHE A 106 -7.44 -6.11 -11.83
CA PHE A 106 -7.12 -6.13 -10.41
C PHE A 106 -5.63 -6.38 -10.14
N ILE A 107 -5.04 -7.44 -10.71
CA ILE A 107 -3.62 -7.75 -10.52
C ILE A 107 -2.74 -6.61 -11.07
N ASN A 108 -3.07 -6.06 -12.23
CA ASN A 108 -2.36 -4.93 -12.80
C ASN A 108 -2.42 -3.69 -11.89
N ASN A 109 -3.59 -3.34 -11.35
CA ASN A 109 -3.73 -2.24 -10.41
C ASN A 109 -2.92 -2.47 -9.12
N MET A 110 -2.95 -3.68 -8.57
CA MET A 110 -2.12 -4.03 -7.41
C MET A 110 -0.63 -3.84 -7.69
N ALA A 111 -0.17 -4.21 -8.89
CA ALA A 111 1.21 -4.04 -9.30
C ALA A 111 1.62 -2.56 -9.33
N TRP A 112 0.80 -1.70 -9.93
CA TRP A 112 1.05 -0.26 -9.98
C TRP A 112 1.00 0.41 -8.61
N PHE A 113 0.08 0.01 -7.73
CA PHE A 113 0.06 0.50 -6.35
C PHE A 113 1.29 0.05 -5.57
N ALA A 114 1.69 -1.21 -5.66
CA ALA A 114 2.91 -1.72 -5.03
C ALA A 114 4.15 -0.96 -5.50
N LEU A 115 4.22 -0.67 -6.81
CA LEU A 115 5.31 0.12 -7.40
C LEU A 115 5.32 1.54 -6.82
N GLY A 116 4.16 2.20 -6.77
CA GLY A 116 4.01 3.52 -6.18
C GLY A 116 4.46 3.56 -4.72
N ILE A 117 4.01 2.60 -3.91
CA ILE A 117 4.43 2.48 -2.50
C ILE A 117 5.94 2.34 -2.42
N GLY A 118 6.54 1.46 -3.23
CA GLY A 118 7.98 1.24 -3.25
C GLY A 118 8.78 2.48 -3.63
N LEU A 119 8.34 3.23 -4.65
CA LEU A 119 9.01 4.47 -5.08
C LEU A 119 8.94 5.57 -4.02
N PHE A 120 7.75 5.82 -3.44
CA PHE A 120 7.60 6.84 -2.40
C PHE A 120 8.29 6.45 -1.10
N SER A 121 8.30 5.17 -0.75
CA SER A 121 9.11 4.63 0.35
C SER A 121 10.60 4.87 0.10
N TYR A 122 11.12 4.55 -1.09
CA TYR A 122 12.52 4.78 -1.42
C TYR A 122 12.90 6.27 -1.35
N TRP A 123 12.03 7.14 -1.88
CA TRP A 123 12.23 8.56 -1.81
C TRP A 123 12.20 9.07 -0.36
N GLY A 124 11.24 8.61 0.45
CA GLY A 124 11.15 8.94 1.87
C GLY A 124 12.40 8.52 2.64
N SER A 125 12.88 7.29 2.45
CA SER A 125 14.12 6.79 3.08
C SER A 125 15.34 7.63 2.67
N GLY A 126 15.45 7.97 1.38
CA GLY A 126 16.50 8.86 0.89
C GLY A 126 16.42 10.27 1.48
N TYR A 127 15.20 10.77 1.70
CA TYR A 127 14.97 12.07 2.32
C TYR A 127 15.32 12.08 3.81
N LEU A 128 14.94 11.03 4.53
CA LEU A 128 15.29 10.84 5.94
C LEU A 128 16.82 10.80 6.15
N LYS A 129 17.53 10.11 5.26
CA LYS A 129 19.01 10.10 5.24
C LYS A 129 19.58 11.49 5.02
N LYS A 130 19.04 12.28 4.10
CA LYS A 130 19.48 13.67 3.90
C LYS A 130 19.27 14.53 5.14
N LEU A 131 18.13 14.38 5.82
CA LEU A 131 17.87 15.08 7.08
C LEU A 131 18.84 14.64 8.19
N SER A 132 19.20 13.35 8.25
CA SER A 132 20.15 12.85 9.25
C SER A 132 21.56 13.45 9.12
N LEU A 133 21.95 13.87 7.92
CA LEU A 133 23.21 14.57 7.68
C LEU A 133 23.22 16.00 8.25
N LEU A 134 22.06 16.56 8.57
CA LEU A 134 21.92 17.88 9.20
C LEU A 134 22.09 17.83 10.74
N ASN A 135 22.47 16.68 11.31
CA ASN A 135 22.58 16.44 12.75
C ASN A 135 21.27 16.69 13.54
N LEU A 136 20.12 16.61 12.86
CA LEU A 136 18.82 16.65 13.53
C LEU A 136 18.50 15.26 14.10
N PRO A 137 17.97 15.17 15.34
CA PRO A 137 17.42 13.92 15.85
C PRO A 137 16.18 13.58 15.02
N ILE A 138 16.22 12.45 14.32
CA ILE A 138 15.15 12.02 13.41
C ILE A 138 14.85 10.54 13.71
N PRO A 139 13.56 10.16 13.74
CA PRO A 139 13.15 8.77 13.91
C PRO A 139 13.68 7.87 12.79
N ASN A 140 13.71 6.56 13.06
CA ASN A 140 14.06 5.56 12.04
C ASN A 140 12.93 5.39 11.00
N GLU A 141 13.27 4.87 9.82
CA GLU A 141 12.34 4.58 8.72
C GLU A 141 11.17 3.68 9.12
N GLN A 142 11.37 2.83 10.13
CA GLN A 142 10.34 1.96 10.71
C GLN A 142 9.28 2.75 11.47
N THR A 143 9.70 3.68 12.34
CA THR A 143 8.81 4.56 13.12
C THR A 143 8.00 5.48 12.22
N VAL A 144 8.58 5.89 11.09
CA VAL A 144 7.95 6.75 10.08
C VAL A 144 7.08 5.96 9.11
N HIS A 145 7.03 4.62 9.22
CA HIS A 145 6.19 3.71 8.42
C HIS A 145 6.47 3.74 6.90
N ILE A 146 7.65 4.21 6.50
CA ILE A 146 8.10 4.29 5.10
C ILE A 146 9.09 3.18 4.71
N ALA A 147 9.53 2.36 5.65
CA ALA A 147 10.43 1.23 5.39
C ALA A 147 9.86 0.20 4.38
N GLY A 148 10.77 -0.61 3.81
CA GLY A 148 10.44 -1.75 2.93
C GLY A 148 10.30 -1.41 1.45
N ALA A 149 10.93 -0.33 0.99
CA ALA A 149 10.90 0.10 -0.41
C ALA A 149 11.28 -1.01 -1.40
N ASP A 150 12.34 -1.75 -1.08
CA ASP A 150 12.85 -2.91 -1.81
C ASP A 150 11.80 -4.03 -1.92
N VAL A 151 11.13 -4.35 -0.81
CA VAL A 151 10.08 -5.38 -0.76
C VAL A 151 8.89 -4.98 -1.64
N TRP A 152 8.47 -3.72 -1.58
CA TRP A 152 7.35 -3.22 -2.39
C TRP A 152 7.67 -3.17 -3.88
N ILE A 153 8.88 -2.76 -4.26
CA ILE A 153 9.35 -2.79 -5.65
C ILE A 153 9.42 -4.23 -6.15
N PHE A 154 9.97 -5.15 -5.36
CA PHE A 154 10.04 -6.57 -5.71
C PHE A 154 8.64 -7.18 -5.90
N MET A 155 7.71 -6.88 -5.00
CA MET A 155 6.30 -7.27 -5.12
C MET A 155 5.67 -6.73 -6.40
N ALA A 156 5.95 -5.47 -6.75
CA ALA A 156 5.44 -4.87 -7.99
C ALA A 156 5.94 -5.59 -9.24
N ILE A 157 7.23 -5.95 -9.29
CA ILE A 157 7.81 -6.69 -10.41
C ILE A 157 7.12 -8.05 -10.57
N ILE A 158 6.95 -8.79 -9.47
CA ILE A 158 6.25 -10.10 -9.49
C ILE A 158 4.81 -9.92 -10.00
N LEU A 159 4.07 -8.95 -9.47
CA LEU A 159 2.68 -8.71 -9.86
C LEU A 159 2.56 -8.25 -11.31
N LEU A 160 3.52 -7.48 -11.84
CA LEU A 160 3.56 -7.10 -13.26
C LEU A 160 3.76 -8.33 -14.15
N VAL A 161 4.67 -9.24 -13.78
CA VAL A 161 4.88 -10.51 -14.51
C VAL A 161 3.59 -11.34 -14.49
N LEU A 162 2.95 -11.46 -13.32
CA LEU A 162 1.66 -12.15 -13.21
C LEU A 162 0.58 -11.47 -14.07
N ALA A 163 0.48 -10.14 -14.05
CA ALA A 163 -0.48 -9.41 -14.87
C ALA A 163 -0.32 -9.73 -16.37
N GLN A 164 0.92 -9.82 -16.87
CA GLN A 164 1.17 -10.21 -18.27
C GLN A 164 0.76 -11.65 -18.56
N LEU A 165 1.00 -12.59 -17.64
CA LEU A 165 0.55 -13.97 -17.78
C LEU A 165 -0.98 -14.07 -17.81
N PHE A 166 -1.67 -13.36 -16.91
CA PHE A 166 -3.13 -13.31 -16.89
C PHE A 166 -3.70 -12.68 -18.15
N LYS A 167 -3.10 -11.60 -18.65
CA LYS A 167 -3.50 -10.97 -19.92
C LYS A 167 -3.46 -11.96 -21.08
N LYS A 168 -2.38 -12.76 -21.17
CA LYS A 168 -2.26 -13.80 -22.19
C LYS A 168 -3.29 -14.92 -21.98
N GLY A 169 -3.54 -15.30 -20.73
CA GLY A 169 -4.56 -16.30 -20.36
C GLY A 169 -5.97 -15.89 -20.79
N VAL A 170 -6.35 -14.63 -20.56
CA VAL A 170 -7.64 -14.06 -20.97
C VAL A 170 -7.79 -14.11 -22.51
N ALA A 171 -6.74 -13.71 -23.24
CA ALA A 171 -6.75 -13.75 -24.71
C ALA A 171 -6.98 -15.18 -25.26
N MET A 172 -6.31 -16.18 -24.67
CA MET A 172 -6.47 -17.58 -25.07
C MET A 172 -7.87 -18.13 -24.76
N GLN A 173 -8.48 -17.73 -23.64
CA GLN A 173 -9.87 -18.13 -23.35
C GLN A 173 -10.85 -17.53 -24.33
N HIS A 174 -10.69 -16.24 -24.66
CA HIS A 174 -11.54 -15.56 -25.61
C HIS A 174 -11.47 -16.25 -26.98
N GLU A 175 -10.28 -16.49 -27.53
CA GLU A 175 -10.12 -17.20 -28.81
C GLU A 175 -10.81 -18.57 -28.85
N ASN A 176 -10.72 -19.34 -27.76
CA ASN A 176 -11.30 -20.68 -27.67
C ASN A 176 -12.85 -20.65 -27.63
N GLU A 177 -13.46 -19.59 -27.11
CA GLU A 177 -14.93 -19.41 -27.11
C GLU A 177 -15.51 -19.12 -28.51
N TYR A 178 -14.73 -18.53 -29.42
CA TYR A 178 -15.17 -18.24 -30.80
C TYR A 178 -14.92 -19.37 -31.81
N THR A 179 -14.27 -20.46 -31.40
CA THR A 179 -13.88 -21.57 -32.28
C THR A 179 -14.73 -22.84 -32.06
N ILE A 180 -15.74 -22.77 -31.18
CA ILE A 180 -16.71 -23.85 -30.92
C ILE A 180 -17.98 -23.64 -31.75
#